data_AF-A0A2L2WUB4-F1
#
_entry.id   AF-A0A2L2WUB4-F1
#
_cell.length_a   1.000
_cell.length_b   1.000
_cell.length_c   1.000
_cell.angle_alpha   90.00
_cell.angle_beta   90.00
_cell.angle_gamma   90.00
#
_symmetry.space_group_name_H-M   'P 1'
#
loop_
_entity.id
_entity.type
_entity.pdbx_description
1 polymer ?
#
loop_
_entity_poly.entity_id
_entity_poly.type
_entity_poly.pdbx_seq_one_letter_code
_entity_poly.pdbx_strand_id
1 'polypeptide(L)'
;MQNIYNESIEKVANGAKFQVDFQTRSLKIDGKYIIKNGEYDGELGVGLTTNPLLIITQLFLRYQHSLPSERSDNKRKKYFIALPEHELSDEDMLYGEPRETAQISLELYVLGVILNGSLQWDKFAKDKWFWQSPNVKELVILKEWIEPTTNK
;
A
#
# COMPACT_ATOMS: atom_id res chain seq x y z
N MET A 1 6.64 -18.58 -5.48
CA MET A 1 5.21 -18.93 -5.47
C MET A 1 4.46 -17.86 -6.24
N GLN A 2 3.68 -18.25 -7.24
CA GLN A 2 2.76 -17.34 -7.93
C GLN A 2 1.61 -16.99 -7.00
N ASN A 3 1.43 -15.71 -6.71
CA ASN A 3 0.32 -15.17 -5.97
C ASN A 3 0.07 -13.73 -6.42
N ILE A 4 -1.11 -13.20 -6.12
CA ILE A 4 -1.55 -11.87 -6.57
C ILE A 4 -0.55 -10.79 -6.14
N TYR A 5 -0.03 -10.87 -4.91
CA TYR A 5 0.92 -9.90 -4.38
C TYR A 5 2.21 -9.83 -5.23
N ASN A 6 2.91 -10.94 -5.39
CA ASN A 6 4.17 -11.01 -6.12
C ASN A 6 3.98 -10.70 -7.62
N GLU A 7 2.92 -11.23 -8.25
CA GLU A 7 2.64 -10.99 -9.66
C GLU A 7 2.29 -9.53 -9.95
N SER A 8 1.58 -8.86 -9.03
CA SER A 8 1.23 -7.45 -9.20
C SER A 8 2.47 -6.57 -9.12
N ILE A 9 3.37 -6.85 -8.17
CA ILE A 9 4.66 -6.16 -8.03
C ILE A 9 5.48 -6.34 -9.31
N GLU A 10 5.60 -7.57 -9.82
CA GLU A 10 6.34 -7.85 -11.05
C GLU A 10 5.76 -7.13 -12.27
N LYS A 11 4.43 -7.12 -12.43
CA LYS A 11 3.78 -6.38 -13.53
C LYS A 11 4.05 -4.88 -13.44
N VAL A 12 3.98 -4.30 -12.24
CA VAL A 12 4.25 -2.87 -12.05
C VAL A 12 5.73 -2.54 -12.26
N ALA A 13 6.64 -3.40 -11.82
CA ALA A 13 8.07 -3.27 -12.11
C ALA A 13 8.35 -3.28 -13.63
N ASN A 14 7.56 -4.05 -14.38
CA ASN A 14 7.58 -4.07 -15.85
C ASN A 14 6.75 -2.94 -16.50
N GLY A 15 6.32 -1.94 -15.73
CA GLY A 15 5.70 -0.71 -16.23
C GLY A 15 4.17 -0.70 -16.25
N ALA A 16 3.50 -1.73 -15.75
CA ALA A 16 2.03 -1.73 -15.64
C ALA A 16 1.53 -0.58 -14.75
N LYS A 17 0.34 -0.06 -15.04
CA LYS A 17 -0.33 0.91 -14.17
C LYS A 17 -1.16 0.16 -13.16
N PHE A 18 -1.23 0.68 -11.92
CA PHE A 18 -2.06 0.10 -10.89
C PHE A 18 -2.94 1.13 -10.19
N GLN A 19 -4.04 0.63 -9.63
CA GLN A 19 -4.90 1.39 -8.74
C GLN A 19 -5.37 0.46 -7.62
N VAL A 20 -5.03 0.81 -6.38
CA VAL A 20 -5.61 0.23 -5.18
C VAL A 20 -6.72 1.15 -4.68
N ASP A 21 -7.83 0.55 -4.27
CA ASP A 21 -8.91 1.26 -3.59
C ASP A 21 -9.23 0.50 -2.30
N PHE A 22 -8.87 1.11 -1.17
CA PHE A 22 -9.13 0.48 0.12
C PHE A 22 -10.62 0.36 0.38
N GLN A 23 -11.42 1.40 0.18
CA GLN A 23 -12.83 1.40 0.56
C GLN A 23 -13.66 0.36 -0.19
N THR A 24 -13.46 0.26 -1.50
CA THR A 24 -14.10 -0.75 -2.35
C THR A 24 -13.32 -2.05 -2.41
N ARG A 25 -12.26 -2.22 -1.62
CA ARG A 25 -11.48 -3.45 -1.52
C ARG A 25 -11.02 -3.96 -2.88
N SER A 26 -10.52 -3.07 -3.73
CA SER A 26 -10.27 -3.37 -5.15
C SER A 26 -8.83 -3.09 -5.56
N LEU A 27 -8.34 -3.91 -6.47
CA LEU A 27 -7.05 -3.74 -7.15
C LEU A 27 -7.28 -3.84 -8.65
N LYS A 28 -6.79 -2.85 -9.39
CA LYS A 28 -6.68 -2.89 -10.86
C LYS A 28 -5.23 -2.86 -11.29
N ILE A 29 -4.90 -3.68 -12.29
CA ILE A 29 -3.65 -3.61 -13.05
C ILE A 29 -4.02 -3.39 -14.53
N ASP A 30 -3.46 -2.34 -15.13
CA ASP A 30 -3.79 -1.86 -16.49
C ASP A 30 -5.30 -1.72 -16.74
N GLY A 31 -6.01 -1.23 -15.74
CA GLY A 31 -7.46 -1.02 -15.77
C GLY A 31 -8.31 -2.28 -15.60
N LYS A 32 -7.71 -3.48 -15.58
CA LYS A 32 -8.41 -4.75 -15.34
C LYS A 32 -8.45 -5.06 -13.85
N TYR A 33 -9.62 -5.51 -13.36
CA TYR A 33 -9.75 -5.94 -11.98
C TYR A 33 -8.97 -7.24 -11.74
N ILE A 34 -8.12 -7.21 -10.72
CA ILE A 34 -7.46 -8.38 -10.14
C ILE A 34 -8.16 -8.74 -8.82
N ILE A 35 -8.54 -7.72 -8.04
CA ILE A 35 -9.42 -7.85 -6.88
C ILE A 35 -10.58 -6.88 -7.10
N LYS A 36 -11.82 -7.34 -6.92
CA LYS A 36 -13.02 -6.52 -7.11
C LYS A 36 -13.95 -6.70 -5.92
N ASN A 37 -14.22 -5.62 -5.19
CA ASN A 37 -15.10 -5.65 -4.02
C ASN A 37 -14.69 -6.71 -2.98
N GLY A 38 -13.38 -6.97 -2.86
CA GLY A 38 -12.80 -7.99 -1.98
C GLY A 38 -12.80 -9.40 -2.54
N GLU A 39 -13.41 -9.64 -3.70
CA GLU A 39 -13.39 -10.94 -4.39
C GLU A 39 -12.19 -11.03 -5.33
N TYR A 40 -11.53 -12.19 -5.35
CA TYR A 40 -10.39 -12.49 -6.21
C TYR A 40 -10.22 -14.01 -6.35
N ASP A 41 -9.57 -14.43 -7.43
CA ASP A 41 -9.24 -15.83 -7.70
C ASP A 41 -7.78 -16.13 -7.35
N GLY A 42 -7.54 -17.29 -6.75
CA GLY A 42 -6.20 -17.76 -6.39
C GLY A 42 -5.68 -17.26 -5.04
N GLU A 43 -4.36 -17.32 -4.85
CA GLU A 43 -3.73 -16.94 -3.59
C GLU A 43 -3.38 -15.45 -3.58
N LEU A 44 -3.77 -14.74 -2.51
CA LEU A 44 -3.46 -13.34 -2.34
C LEU A 44 -1.96 -13.08 -2.15
N GLY A 45 -1.24 -13.99 -1.50
CA GLY A 45 0.17 -13.83 -1.16
C GLY A 45 0.46 -13.03 0.11
N VAL A 46 -0.58 -12.56 0.81
CA VAL A 46 -0.49 -11.86 2.09
C VAL A 46 -1.06 -12.75 3.19
N GLY A 47 -0.18 -13.37 3.98
CA GLY A 47 -0.55 -14.28 5.06
C GLY A 47 -1.20 -13.58 6.26
N LEU A 48 -1.87 -14.37 7.10
CA LEU A 48 -2.33 -13.91 8.41
C LEU A 48 -1.13 -13.50 9.26
N THR A 49 -1.23 -12.35 9.93
CA THR A 49 -0.15 -11.83 10.78
C THR A 49 -0.72 -11.18 12.04
N THR A 50 -0.04 -11.39 13.16
CA THR A 50 -0.40 -10.76 14.44
C THR A 50 0.01 -9.29 14.47
N ASN A 51 1.02 -8.89 13.69
CA ASN A 51 1.64 -7.57 13.74
C ASN A 51 1.70 -6.89 12.36
N PRO A 52 0.56 -6.64 11.69
CA PRO A 52 0.55 -6.04 10.35
C PRO A 52 1.21 -4.66 10.29
N LEU A 53 1.07 -3.84 11.35
CA LEU A 53 1.61 -2.48 11.42
C LEU A 53 3.15 -2.43 11.30
N LEU A 54 3.86 -3.46 11.78
CA LEU A 54 5.32 -3.53 11.67
C LEU A 54 5.74 -3.64 10.20
N ILE A 55 5.09 -4.53 9.44
CA ILE A 55 5.40 -4.74 8.02
C ILE A 55 4.94 -3.52 7.20
N ILE A 56 3.79 -2.93 7.52
CA ILE A 56 3.33 -1.67 6.90
C ILE A 56 4.38 -0.56 7.12
N THR A 57 4.93 -0.44 8.33
CA THR A 57 5.96 0.57 8.63
C THR A 57 7.22 0.35 7.82
N GLN A 58 7.68 -0.91 7.68
CA GLN A 58 8.85 -1.24 6.87
C GLN A 58 8.63 -0.92 5.39
N LEU A 59 7.47 -1.31 4.83
CA LEU A 59 7.14 -1.01 3.43
C LEU A 59 6.93 0.50 3.20
N PHE A 60 6.38 1.21 4.18
CA PHE A 60 6.23 2.66 4.13
C PHE A 60 7.59 3.36 4.06
N LEU A 61 8.55 2.97 4.89
CA LEU A 61 9.89 3.56 4.86
C LEU A 61 10.58 3.34 3.51
N ARG A 62 10.45 2.14 2.93
CA ARG A 62 10.98 1.88 1.58
C ARG A 62 10.31 2.75 0.51
N TYR A 63 8.98 2.86 0.55
CA TYR A 63 8.25 3.77 -0.35
C TYR A 63 8.62 5.24 -0.12
N GLN A 64 8.83 5.66 1.13
CA GLN A 64 9.18 7.03 1.46
C GLN A 64 10.50 7.45 0.82
N HIS A 65 11.48 6.54 0.77
CA HIS A 65 12.80 6.73 0.18
C HIS A 65 12.92 6.21 -1.27
N SER A 66 11.80 5.86 -1.91
CA SER A 66 11.82 5.29 -3.27
C SER A 66 12.03 6.35 -4.35
N LEU A 67 12.57 5.93 -5.50
CA LEU A 67 12.95 6.83 -6.58
C LEU A 67 11.75 7.31 -7.41
N PRO A 68 11.51 8.63 -7.52
CA PRO A 68 10.45 9.17 -8.36
C PRO A 68 10.65 8.80 -9.81
N SER A 69 9.53 8.74 -10.51
CA SER A 69 9.46 8.86 -11.97
C SER A 69 8.42 9.93 -12.33
N GLU A 70 8.47 10.44 -13.58
CA GLU A 70 7.44 11.32 -14.13
C GLU A 70 6.02 10.75 -13.93
N ARG A 71 5.86 9.43 -14.01
CA ARG A 71 4.56 8.78 -13.82
C ARG A 71 4.09 8.86 -12.38
N SER A 72 4.99 8.62 -11.42
CA SER A 72 4.67 8.69 -10.00
C SER A 72 4.38 10.12 -9.52
N ASP A 73 5.06 11.11 -10.11
CA ASP A 73 4.88 12.52 -9.76
C ASP A 73 3.57 13.08 -10.30
N ASN A 74 3.15 12.64 -11.48
CA ASN A 74 1.87 13.00 -12.06
C ASN A 74 0.65 12.31 -11.41
N LYS A 75 0.85 11.38 -10.45
CA LYS A 75 -0.24 10.67 -9.77
C LYS A 75 -0.95 11.59 -8.77
N ARG A 76 -2.21 11.94 -9.06
CA ARG A 76 -3.00 12.90 -8.25
C ARG A 76 -3.47 12.38 -6.90
N LYS A 77 -3.76 11.07 -6.78
CA LYS A 77 -4.24 10.46 -5.54
C LYS A 77 -3.17 9.53 -5.00
N LYS A 78 -2.69 9.82 -3.79
CA LYS A 78 -1.70 9.01 -3.06
C LYS A 78 -2.23 8.82 -1.64
N TYR A 79 -2.22 7.58 -1.13
CA TYR A 79 -2.57 7.30 0.26
C TYR A 79 -1.44 7.69 1.22
N PHE A 80 -0.21 7.53 0.74
CA PHE A 80 1.02 7.77 1.48
C PHE A 80 1.91 8.78 0.72
N ILE A 81 2.68 9.57 1.46
CA ILE A 81 3.58 10.58 0.90
C ILE A 81 5.01 10.02 0.94
N ALA A 82 5.70 10.11 -0.19
CA ALA A 82 7.12 9.82 -0.30
C ALA A 82 7.91 11.12 -0.42
N LEU A 83 9.21 11.07 -0.11
CA LEU A 83 10.10 12.21 -0.24
C LEU A 83 10.20 12.65 -1.71
N PRO A 84 10.23 13.95 -2.01
CA PRO A 84 10.59 14.43 -3.34
C PRO A 84 12.07 14.09 -3.64
N GLU A 85 12.44 14.10 -4.93
CA GLU A 85 13.78 13.73 -5.39
C GLU A 85 14.91 14.47 -4.64
N HIS A 86 14.74 15.77 -4.40
CA HIS A 86 15.75 16.62 -3.75
C HIS A 86 15.91 16.37 -2.24
N GLU A 87 15.03 15.58 -1.63
CA GLU A 87 15.13 15.16 -0.22
C GLU A 87 15.68 13.73 -0.09
N LEU A 88 15.98 13.05 -1.20
CA LEU A 88 16.59 11.73 -1.19
C LEU A 88 18.10 11.80 -0.88
N SER A 89 18.59 10.80 -0.18
CA SER A 89 20.03 10.65 0.10
C SER A 89 20.78 10.10 -1.11
N ASP A 90 22.10 10.28 -1.18
CA ASP A 90 22.94 9.68 -2.23
C ASP A 90 22.81 8.14 -2.27
N GLU A 91 22.60 7.51 -1.11
CA GLU A 91 22.37 6.06 -1.01
C GLU A 91 21.04 5.67 -1.65
N ASP A 92 19.98 6.43 -1.39
CA ASP A 92 18.67 6.25 -2.04
C ASP A 92 18.80 6.42 -3.56
N MET A 93 19.56 7.42 -4.01
CA MET A 93 19.77 7.67 -5.44
C MET A 93 20.54 6.54 -6.15
N LEU A 94 21.43 5.85 -5.43
CA LEU A 94 22.27 4.78 -6.00
C LEU A 94 21.61 3.40 -5.93
N TYR A 95 20.86 3.11 -4.87
CA TYR A 95 20.32 1.77 -4.58
C TYR A 95 18.80 1.72 -4.37
N GLY A 96 18.12 2.86 -4.49
CA GLY A 96 16.70 2.98 -4.22
C GLY A 96 15.84 2.16 -5.17
N GLU A 97 14.72 1.65 -4.64
CA GLU A 97 13.73 0.96 -5.44
C GLU A 97 12.84 1.95 -6.23
N PRO A 98 12.34 1.58 -7.42
CA PRO A 98 11.38 2.41 -8.15
C PRO A 98 10.11 2.66 -7.34
N ARG A 99 9.64 3.91 -7.33
CA ARG A 99 8.51 4.35 -6.50
C ARG A 99 7.21 3.62 -6.77
N GLU A 100 6.91 3.29 -8.03
CA GLU A 100 5.71 2.55 -8.36
C GLU A 100 5.72 1.15 -7.75
N THR A 101 6.88 0.47 -7.77
CA THR A 101 7.08 -0.88 -7.21
C THR A 101 6.96 -0.84 -5.69
N ALA A 102 7.58 0.14 -5.06
CA ALA A 102 7.48 0.40 -3.62
C ALA A 102 6.03 0.67 -3.19
N GLN A 103 5.34 1.51 -3.97
CA GLN A 103 3.98 1.92 -3.70
C GLN A 103 2.99 0.75 -3.82
N ILE A 104 3.05 -0.06 -4.89
CA ILE A 104 2.17 -1.22 -5.01
C ILE A 104 2.45 -2.23 -3.91
N SER A 105 3.71 -2.44 -3.52
CA SER A 105 4.08 -3.34 -2.43
C SER A 105 3.41 -2.91 -1.12
N LEU A 106 3.52 -1.63 -0.76
CA LEU A 106 2.87 -1.06 0.43
C LEU A 106 1.35 -1.12 0.35
N GLU A 107 0.76 -0.55 -0.71
CA GLU A 107 -0.69 -0.39 -0.82
C GLU A 107 -1.38 -1.75 -0.95
N LEU A 108 -0.84 -2.69 -1.73
CA LEU A 108 -1.42 -4.02 -1.84
C LEU A 108 -1.25 -4.85 -0.56
N TYR A 109 -0.15 -4.67 0.17
CA TYR A 109 0.00 -5.32 1.47
C TYR A 109 -1.07 -4.82 2.46
N VAL A 110 -1.27 -3.50 2.54
CA VAL A 110 -2.34 -2.89 3.38
C VAL A 110 -3.70 -3.44 2.98
N LEU A 111 -4.03 -3.46 1.69
CA LEU A 111 -5.29 -4.05 1.22
C LEU A 111 -5.39 -5.53 1.64
N GLY A 112 -4.30 -6.29 1.52
CA GLY A 112 -4.31 -7.71 1.82
C GLY A 112 -4.53 -8.02 3.30
N VAL A 113 -3.91 -7.28 4.21
CA VAL A 113 -4.14 -7.44 5.66
C VAL A 113 -5.51 -6.94 6.11
N ILE A 114 -6.14 -6.05 5.33
CA ILE A 114 -7.56 -5.70 5.49
C ILE A 114 -8.45 -6.87 5.06
N LEU A 115 -8.20 -7.44 3.87
CA LEU A 115 -8.99 -8.55 3.32
C LEU A 115 -8.93 -9.81 4.17
N ASN A 116 -7.76 -10.15 4.71
CA ASN A 116 -7.60 -11.33 5.56
C ASN A 116 -7.98 -11.08 7.03
N GLY A 117 -8.39 -9.86 7.39
CA GLY A 117 -8.84 -9.51 8.74
C GLY A 117 -7.74 -9.36 9.80
N SER A 118 -6.47 -9.34 9.41
CA SER A 118 -5.33 -9.13 10.33
C SER A 118 -5.29 -7.70 10.87
N LEU A 119 -5.72 -6.70 10.08
CA LEU A 119 -5.72 -5.30 10.46
C LEU A 119 -7.09 -4.88 11.01
N GLN A 120 -7.27 -5.00 12.34
CA GLN A 120 -8.52 -4.66 13.04
C GLN A 120 -8.37 -3.32 13.78
N TRP A 121 -9.21 -2.34 13.46
CA TRP A 121 -9.07 -0.95 13.94
C TRP A 121 -9.02 -0.85 15.47
N ASP A 122 -9.97 -1.50 16.14
CA ASP A 122 -10.14 -1.43 17.59
C ASP A 122 -8.92 -1.97 18.38
N LYS A 123 -8.07 -2.78 17.75
CA LYS A 123 -6.86 -3.32 18.41
C LYS A 123 -5.74 -2.29 18.55
N PHE A 124 -5.67 -1.26 17.69
CA PHE A 124 -4.53 -0.34 17.67
C PHE A 124 -4.91 1.15 17.65
N ALA A 125 -6.16 1.49 17.33
CA ALA A 125 -6.61 2.87 17.20
C ALA A 125 -8.05 3.08 17.68
N LYS A 126 -8.42 2.37 18.76
CA LYS A 126 -9.72 2.52 19.40
C LYS A 126 -10.04 3.99 19.70
N ASP A 127 -11.28 4.38 19.43
CA ASP A 127 -11.83 5.74 19.65
C ASP A 127 -11.14 6.87 18.85
N LYS A 128 -10.32 6.53 17.84
CA LYS A 128 -9.69 7.49 16.92
C LYS A 128 -10.26 7.38 15.52
N TRP A 129 -10.20 8.49 14.77
CA TRP A 129 -10.57 8.56 13.34
C TRP A 129 -9.38 8.29 12.40
N PHE A 130 -8.16 8.40 12.93
CA PHE A 130 -6.91 8.04 12.27
C PHE A 130 -5.92 7.46 13.27
N TRP A 131 -4.98 6.69 12.77
CA TRP A 131 -3.81 6.22 13.48
C TRP A 131 -2.58 6.83 12.85
N GLN A 132 -1.66 7.30 13.67
CA GLN A 132 -0.34 7.78 13.26
C GLN A 132 0.70 6.89 13.94
N SER A 133 1.70 6.44 13.18
CA SER A 133 2.77 5.63 13.77
C SER A 133 3.53 6.42 14.83
N PRO A 134 3.83 5.80 15.99
CA PRO A 134 4.58 6.46 17.05
C PRO A 134 6.04 6.73 16.65
N ASN A 135 6.58 5.96 15.71
CA ASN A 135 7.98 6.03 15.29
C ASN A 135 8.18 6.79 13.98
N VAL A 136 7.15 6.84 13.12
CA VAL A 136 7.21 7.46 11.78
C VAL A 136 5.96 8.32 11.59
N LYS A 137 6.06 9.63 11.86
CA LYS A 137 4.88 10.49 11.96
C LYS A 137 4.15 10.66 10.63
N GLU A 138 4.84 10.48 9.52
CA GLU A 138 4.32 10.58 8.16
C GLU A 138 3.45 9.36 7.80
N LEU A 139 3.59 8.24 8.53
CA LEU A 139 2.75 7.07 8.35
C LEU A 139 1.43 7.25 9.09
N VAL A 140 0.39 7.56 8.32
CA VAL A 140 -0.99 7.71 8.78
C VAL A 140 -1.88 6.66 8.12
N ILE A 141 -2.75 6.04 8.91
CA ILE A 141 -3.79 5.12 8.46
C ILE A 141 -5.15 5.69 8.89
N LEU A 142 -6.08 5.82 7.95
CA LEU A 142 -7.43 6.32 8.25
C LEU A 142 -8.38 5.17 8.60
N LYS A 143 -9.29 5.43 9.55
CA LYS A 143 -10.31 4.45 9.94
C LYS A 143 -11.14 3.99 8.75
N GLU A 144 -11.53 4.93 7.89
CA GLU A 144 -12.37 4.70 6.70
C GLU A 144 -11.75 3.72 5.70
N TRP A 145 -10.42 3.57 5.68
CA TRP A 145 -9.79 2.58 4.81
C TRP A 145 -10.08 1.15 5.28
N ILE A 146 -10.25 0.94 6.58
CA ILE A 146 -10.41 -0.39 7.20
C ILE A 146 -11.87 -0.64 7.54
N GLU A 147 -12.60 0.38 7.99
CA GLU A 147 -14.02 0.34 8.32
C GLU A 147 -14.70 1.46 7.54
N PRO A 148 -14.96 1.28 6.23
CA PRO A 148 -15.62 2.30 5.43
C PRO A 148 -17.01 2.55 5.99
N THR A 149 -17.30 3.80 6.37
CA THR A 149 -18.64 4.22 6.72
C THR A 149 -19.52 4.06 5.49
N THR A 150 -20.30 2.98 5.46
CA THR A 150 -21.32 2.80 4.43
C THR A 150 -22.39 3.83 4.71
N ASN A 151 -22.30 5.01 4.12
CA ASN A 151 -23.46 5.89 4.00
C ASN A 151 -24.44 5.17 3.06
N LYS A 152 -25.28 4.32 3.64
CA LYS A 152 -26.48 3.79 3.00
C LYS A 152 -27.56 4.88 2.97
#